data_AF-A0A388PXC2-F1
#
_entry.id   AF-A0A388PXC2-F1
#
_cell.length_a   1.000
_cell.length_b   1.000
_cell.length_c   1.000
_cell.angle_alpha   90.00
_cell.angle_beta   90.00
_cell.angle_gamma   90.00
#
_symmetry.space_group_name_H-M   'P 1'
#
loop_
_entity.id
_entity.type
_entity.pdbx_description
1 polymer ?
#
loop_
_entity_poly.entity_id
_entity_poly.type
_entity_poly.pdbx_seq_one_letter_code
_entity_poly.pdbx_strand_id
1 'polypeptide(L)' 'MESNSLMIAHVTYTFEDQIWVAECDEVGMVGYQGKSLEKVKKLVKDGLQVFFQDKAFQIIESIKDQPDSKLLSK' A
#
# COMPACT_ATOMS: atom_id res chain seq x y z
N MET A 1 2.21 20.90 -22.55
CA MET A 1 1.92 19.51 -22.16
C MET A 1 2.07 19.46 -20.66
N GLU A 2 0.97 19.67 -19.95
CA GLU A 2 0.96 19.58 -18.49
C GLU A 2 1.04 18.10 -18.15
N SER A 3 2.24 17.65 -17.78
CA SER A 3 2.44 16.36 -17.14
C SER A 3 1.54 16.33 -15.92
N ASN A 4 0.35 15.75 -16.06
CA ASN A 4 -0.55 15.45 -14.96
C ASN A 4 0.28 14.60 -13.99
N SER A 5 0.85 15.26 -12.99
CA SER A 5 1.77 14.67 -12.04
C SER A 5 0.93 13.95 -11.00
N LEU A 6 0.21 12.92 -11.45
CA LEU A 6 -0.44 11.95 -10.59
C LEU A 6 0.66 11.29 -9.79
N MET A 7 0.68 11.55 -8.50
CA MET A 7 1.66 10.91 -7.62
C MET A 7 1.25 9.45 -7.44
N ILE A 8 2.18 8.52 -7.65
CA ILE A 8 1.89 7.09 -7.66
C ILE A 8 2.48 6.50 -6.39
N ALA A 9 1.61 6.21 -5.43
CA ALA A 9 2.00 5.56 -4.19
C ALA A 9 1.93 4.04 -4.34
N HIS A 10 3.08 3.39 -4.32
CA HIS A 10 3.15 1.94 -4.23
C HIS A 10 2.98 1.51 -2.79
N VAL A 11 1.97 0.69 -2.53
CA VAL A 11 1.66 0.17 -1.20
C VAL A 11 1.60 -1.34 -1.26
N THR A 12 2.47 -2.00 -0.52
CA THR A 12 2.44 -3.46 -0.36
C THR A 12 1.77 -3.81 0.96
N TYR A 13 0.71 -4.62 0.91
CA TYR A 13 0.02 -5.16 2.06
C TYR A 13 0.46 -6.60 2.26
N THR A 14 1.16 -6.88 3.34
CA THR A 14 1.59 -8.23 3.71
C THR A 14 0.75 -8.72 4.88
N PHE A 15 0.25 -9.95 4.82
CA PHE A 15 -0.40 -10.59 5.96
C PHE A 15 0.59 -11.51 6.65
N GLU A 16 1.05 -11.13 7.83
CA GLU A 16 2.01 -11.89 8.63
C GLU A 16 1.53 -11.92 10.08
N ASP A 17 1.74 -13.03 10.79
CA ASP A 17 1.42 -13.14 12.22
C ASP A 17 -0.03 -12.72 12.59
N GLN A 18 -1.00 -13.04 11.72
CA GLN A 18 -2.41 -12.64 11.84
C GLN A 18 -2.68 -11.12 11.81
N ILE A 19 -1.72 -10.33 11.36
CA ILE A 19 -1.84 -8.89 11.17
C ILE A 19 -1.53 -8.50 9.72
N TRP A 20 -2.26 -7.52 9.22
CA TRP A 20 -1.96 -6.86 7.95
C TRP A 20 -0.95 -5.75 8.22
N VAL A 21 0.14 -5.74 7.47
CA VAL A 21 1.18 -4.70 7.49
C VAL A 21 1.17 -4.04 6.12
N ALA A 22 1.03 -2.72 6.08
CA ALA A 22 1.24 -1.97 4.85
C ALA A 22 2.57 -1.24 4.84
N GLU A 23 3.24 -1.39 3.71
CA GLU A 23 4.54 -0.80 3.40
C GLU A 23 4.37 0.11 2.20
N CYS A 24 4.66 1.41 2.36
CA CYS A 24 4.59 2.36 1.26
C CYS A 24 6.00 2.80 0.83
N ASP A 25 6.33 2.54 -0.44
CA ASP A 25 7.67 2.76 -1.01
C ASP A 25 8.00 4.27 -1.10
N GLU A 26 7.03 5.09 -1.51
CA GLU A 26 7.20 6.54 -1.69
C GLU A 26 7.40 7.31 -0.38
N VAL A 27 6.78 6.84 0.70
CA VAL A 27 6.78 7.56 1.98
C VAL A 27 7.80 6.96 2.94
N GLY A 28 8.44 5.83 2.58
CA GLY A 28 9.30 5.05 3.48
C GLY A 28 8.58 4.67 4.78
N MET A 29 7.24 4.70 4.80
CA MET A 29 6.43 4.41 5.97
C MET A 29 6.09 2.92 5.94
N VAL A 30 6.84 2.16 6.73
CA VAL A 30 6.43 0.86 7.27
C VAL A 30 5.65 1.17 8.55
N GLY A 31 4.33 1.30 8.49
CA GLY A 31 3.64 1.93 9.63
C GLY A 31 2.23 1.45 9.94
N TYR A 32 1.50 0.94 8.96
CA TYR A 32 0.10 0.65 9.18
C TYR A 32 -0.09 -0.84 9.38
N GLN A 33 -0.17 -1.22 10.66
CA GLN A 33 -0.43 -2.58 11.09
C GLN A 33 -1.83 -2.69 11.69
N GLY A 34 -2.57 -3.75 11.35
CA GLY A 34 -3.90 -3.96 11.88
C GLY A 34 -4.48 -5.32 11.56
N LYS A 35 -5.43 -5.79 12.38
CA LYS A 35 -6.11 -7.08 12.17
C LYS A 35 -7.02 -7.12 10.92
N SER A 36 -7.29 -5.96 10.32
CA SER A 36 -8.21 -5.82 9.19
C SER A 36 -7.55 -5.02 8.08
N LEU A 37 -7.46 -5.61 6.89
CA LEU A 37 -6.92 -4.96 5.69
C LEU A 37 -7.61 -3.61 5.42
N GLU A 38 -8.93 -3.53 5.60
CA GLU A 38 -9.70 -2.28 5.40
C GLU A 38 -9.22 -1.13 6.30
N LYS A 39 -8.90 -1.44 7.57
CA LYS A 39 -8.35 -0.43 8.49
C LYS A 39 -6.98 0.04 8.02
N VAL A 40 -6.14 -0.90 7.61
CA VAL A 40 -4.78 -0.61 7.14
C VAL A 40 -4.82 0.23 5.86
N LYS A 41 -5.65 -0.15 4.88
CA LYS A 41 -5.89 0.63 3.65
C LYS A 41 -6.35 2.06 3.94
N LYS A 42 -7.28 2.23 4.88
CA LYS A 42 -7.79 3.54 5.25
C LYS A 42 -6.70 4.41 5.85
N LEU A 43 -5.87 3.85 6.73
CA LEU A 43 -4.75 4.57 7.35
C LEU A 43 -3.68 4.97 6.32
N VAL A 44 -3.35 4.07 5.39
CA VAL A 44 -2.41 4.36 4.30
C VAL A 44 -2.93 5.51 3.43
N LYS A 45 -4.20 5.47 3.03
CA LYS A 45 -4.82 6.53 2.23
C LYS A 45 -4.81 7.87 2.96
N ASP A 46 -5.10 7.88 4.25
CA ASP A 46 -5.09 9.09 5.08
C ASP A 46 -3.68 9.68 5.16
N GLY A 47 -2.67 8.84 5.42
CA GLY A 47 -1.26 9.25 5.43
C GLY A 47 -0.78 9.79 4.09
N LEU A 48 -1.16 9.14 2.98
CA LEU A 48 -0.83 9.59 1.63
C LEU A 48 -1.52 10.89 1.26
N GLN A 49 -2.78 11.08 1.66
CA GLN A 49 -3.50 12.34 1.40
C GLN A 49 -2.83 13.53 2.09
N VAL A 50 -2.35 13.32 3.33
CA VAL A 50 -1.57 14.33 4.07
C VAL A 50 -0.21 14.56 3.41
N PHE A 51 0.50 13.48 3.03
CA PHE A 51 1.83 13.57 2.40
C PHE A 51 1.79 14.32 1.06
N PHE A 52 0.81 14.01 0.23
CA PHE A 52 0.64 14.63 -1.09
C PHE A 52 -0.05 16.00 -1.05
N GLN A 53 -0.36 16.53 0.15
CA GLN A 53 -1.01 17.84 0.32
C GLN A 53 -2.29 17.98 -0.53
N ASP A 54 -3.17 16.99 -0.49
CA ASP A 54 -4.44 16.98 -1.24
C ASP A 54 -4.29 16.94 -2.78
N LYS A 55 -3.10 16.65 -3.30
CA LYS A 55 -2.92 16.42 -4.75
C LYS A 55 -3.57 15.12 -5.20
N ALA A 56 -3.91 15.04 -6.48
CA ALA A 56 -4.38 13.80 -7.07
C ALA A 56 -3.26 12.75 -7.04
N PHE A 57 -3.49 11.65 -6.32
CA PHE A 57 -2.59 10.51 -6.25
C PHE A 57 -3.34 9.22 -6.57
N GLN A 58 -2.59 8.24 -7.04
CA GLN A 58 -3.07 6.89 -7.29
C GLN A 58 -2.34 5.93 -6.37
N ILE A 59 -3.10 5.11 -5.64
CA ILE A 59 -2.53 4.04 -4.82
C ILE A 59 -2.47 2.78 -5.68
N ILE A 60 -1.26 2.25 -5.88
CA ILE A 60 -1.05 0.91 -6.42
C ILE A 60 -0.90 -0.03 -5.24
N GLU A 61 -1.98 -0.75 -4.93
CA GLU A 61 -1.99 -1.76 -3.89
C GLU A 61 -1.47 -3.11 -4.41
N SER A 62 -0.44 -3.65 -3.76
CA SER A 62 0.09 -5.00 -3.98
C SER A 62 -0.16 -5.82 -2.73
N ILE A 63 -0.97 -6.88 -2.83
CA ILE A 63 -1.27 -7.73 -1.67
C ILE A 63 -0.34 -8.95 -1.72
N LYS A 64 0.62 -9.00 -0.79
CA LYS A 64 1.46 -10.16 -0.53
C LYS A 64 0.83 -10.97 0.61
N ASP A 65 -0.18 -11.74 0.28
CA ASP A 65 -0.56 -12.89 1.12
C ASP A 65 0.63 -13.87 1.08
N GLN A 66 1.15 -14.33 2.22
CA GLN A 66 2.19 -15.37 2.20
C GLN A 66 1.67 -16.61 1.45
N PRO A 67 2.56 -17.35 0.77
CA PRO A 67 2.29 -17.91 -0.55
C PRO A 67 1.44 -19.19 -0.49
N ASP A 68 0.38 -19.25 -1.29
CA ASP A 68 0.08 -20.56 -1.88
C ASP A 68 1.19 -20.86 -2.90
N SER A 69 2.00 -21.83 -2.54
CA SER A 69 3.02 -22.43 -3.39
C SER A 69 2.38 -23.00 -4.66
N LYS A 70 2.22 -22.20 -5.72
CA LYS A 70 1.98 -22.60 -7.13
C LYS A 70 1.89 -21.34 -7.98
N LEU A 71 2.94 -20.93 -8.69
CA LEU A 71 3.12 -21.32 -10.09
C LEU A 71 4.53 -20.90 -10.54
N LEU A 72 5.56 -21.43 -9.88
CA LEU A 72 6.82 -21.68 -10.56
C LEU A 72 6.72 -23.11 -11.13
N SER A 73 6.85 -23.25 -12.45
CA SER A 73 6.83 -24.48 -13.25
C SER A 73 5.48 -24.84 -13.90
N LYS A 74 5.27 -24.35 -15.12
CA LYS A 74 5.37 -25.20 -16.32
C LYS A 74 5.50 -24.37 -17.59
#